data_AF-A0A966Q4E5-F1
#
_entry.id   AF-A0A966Q4E5-F1
#
_cell.length_a   1.000
_cell.length_b   1.000
_cell.length_c   1.000
_cell.angle_alpha   90.00
_cell.angle_beta   90.00
_cell.angle_gamma   90.00
#
_symmetry.space_group_name_H-M   'P 1'
#
loop_
_entity.id
_entity.type
_entity.pdbx_description
1 polymer ?
#
loop_
_entity_poly.entity_id
_entity_poly.type
_entity_poly.pdbx_seq_one_letter_code
_entity_poly.pdbx_strand_id
1 'polypeptide(L)'
;MIQKGDSITFPEEVPQDVKYAEGAVRKITVNAYERNPTARKLCVKYQGVTCKVCKFNFKETYGKIGRGFIHVHHISDLAKAPRNHQVDPKKDLVPVCPNCHAMLHSEKPALSVQKLRSILNKKRAN
;
A
#
# COMPACT_ATOMS: atom_id res chain seq x y z
N MET A 1 24.86 10.90 -6.82
CA MET A 1 25.16 11.19 -5.39
C MET A 1 23.97 10.70 -4.58
N ILE A 2 24.06 9.51 -4.00
CA ILE A 2 23.01 8.94 -3.14
C ILE A 2 23.23 9.50 -1.74
N GLN A 3 22.31 10.31 -1.23
CA GLN A 3 22.39 10.82 0.13
C GLN A 3 22.00 9.70 1.12
N LYS A 4 22.85 9.53 2.13
CA LYS A 4 22.59 8.72 3.34
C LYS A 4 21.31 9.21 4.02
N GLY A 5 20.34 8.35 4.30
CA GLY A 5 19.30 8.71 5.29
C GLY A 5 18.03 7.88 5.30
N ASP A 6 17.45 7.55 4.15
CA ASP A 6 16.09 6.98 4.14
C ASP A 6 16.14 5.49 3.84
N SER A 7 16.20 4.68 4.91
CA SER A 7 15.92 3.25 4.78
C SER A 7 14.46 3.08 4.37
N ILE A 8 14.24 2.65 3.12
CA ILE A 8 12.90 2.28 2.65
C ILE A 8 12.48 1.09 3.52
N THR A 9 11.54 1.32 4.43
CA THR A 9 11.01 0.26 5.30
C THR A 9 9.72 -0.24 4.68
N PHE A 10 9.78 -1.38 4.00
CA PHE A 10 8.57 -2.00 3.48
C PHE A 10 7.76 -2.57 4.65
N PRO A 11 6.41 -2.47 4.63
CA PRO A 11 5.57 -3.05 5.68
C PRO A 11 5.76 -4.57 5.89
N GLU A 12 6.36 -5.24 4.91
CA GLU A 12 6.54 -6.69 4.87
C GLU A 12 7.98 -7.12 5.23
N GLU A 13 8.90 -6.18 5.40
CA GLU A 13 10.30 -6.48 5.68
C GLU A 13 10.58 -6.64 7.17
N VAL A 14 11.49 -7.55 7.49
CA VAL A 14 12.00 -7.75 8.85
C VAL A 14 13.02 -6.63 9.15
N PRO A 15 13.04 -6.05 10.36
CA PRO A 15 14.08 -5.09 10.75
C PRO A 15 15.49 -5.63 10.52
N GLN A 16 16.44 -4.76 10.18
CA GLN A 16 17.82 -5.11 9.79
C GLN A 16 18.64 -5.83 10.88
N ASP A 17 18.19 -5.82 12.13
CA ASP A 17 18.95 -6.33 13.29
C ASP A 17 18.91 -7.87 13.44
N VAL A 18 18.65 -8.61 12.35
CA VAL A 18 18.45 -10.07 12.38
C VAL A 18 19.57 -10.77 11.63
N LYS A 19 20.33 -11.60 12.35
CA LYS A 19 21.29 -12.53 11.75
C LYS A 19 20.53 -13.53 10.87
N TYR A 20 20.81 -13.54 9.57
CA TYR A 20 20.17 -14.41 8.58
C TYR A 20 20.74 -15.83 8.68
N ALA A 21 20.13 -16.67 9.51
CA ALA A 21 20.26 -18.12 9.36
C ALA A 21 19.24 -18.60 8.32
N GLU A 22 19.69 -19.32 7.30
CA GLU A 22 18.80 -19.94 6.32
C GLU A 22 17.79 -20.85 7.04
N GLY A 23 16.49 -20.66 6.78
CA GLY A 23 15.41 -21.39 7.46
C GLY A 23 14.88 -20.76 8.75
N ALA A 24 15.35 -19.58 9.17
CA ALA A 24 14.79 -18.86 10.30
C ALA A 24 13.34 -18.40 10.03
N VAL A 25 12.36 -19.07 10.66
CA VAL A 25 10.94 -18.66 10.62
C VAL A 25 10.71 -17.58 11.67
N ARG A 26 10.35 -16.36 11.24
CA ARG A 26 9.94 -15.29 12.15
C ARG A 26 8.51 -14.86 11.88
N LYS A 27 7.71 -14.77 12.94
CA LYS A 27 6.39 -14.14 12.88
C LYS A 27 6.57 -12.63 12.90
N ILE A 28 6.27 -11.98 11.78
CA ILE A 28 6.20 -10.52 11.70
C ILE A 28 4.76 -10.11 12.04
N THR A 29 4.60 -9.32 13.09
CA THR A 29 3.32 -8.64 13.36
C THR A 29 3.19 -7.46 12.41
N VAL A 30 2.77 -7.74 11.18
CA VAL A 30 2.33 -6.68 10.27
C VAL A 30 1.05 -6.07 10.86
N ASN A 31 0.89 -4.74 10.79
CA ASN A 31 -0.31 -4.06 11.27
C ASN A 31 -1.54 -4.71 10.61
N ALA A 32 -2.25 -5.55 11.37
CA ALA A 32 -3.34 -6.40 10.87
C ALA A 32 -4.48 -5.59 10.22
N TYR A 33 -4.55 -4.30 10.54
CA TYR A 33 -5.50 -3.33 10.01
C TYR A 33 -5.38 -3.14 8.50
N GLU A 34 -4.16 -3.00 7.95
CA GLU A 34 -3.93 -2.88 6.49
C GLU A 34 -4.28 -4.16 5.72
N ARG A 35 -4.36 -5.29 6.43
CA ARG A 35 -4.65 -6.61 5.88
C ARG A 35 -5.97 -7.18 6.37
N ASN A 36 -6.91 -6.36 6.85
CA ASN A 36 -8.24 -6.85 7.20
C ASN A 36 -8.96 -7.33 5.92
N PRO A 37 -9.20 -8.64 5.75
CA PRO A 37 -9.75 -9.19 4.51
C PRO A 37 -11.19 -8.71 4.26
N THR A 38 -11.96 -8.46 5.32
CA THR A 38 -13.32 -7.91 5.24
C THR A 38 -13.27 -6.47 4.74
N ALA A 39 -12.41 -5.63 5.33
CA ALA A 39 -12.26 -4.23 4.93
C ALA A 39 -11.77 -4.12 3.48
N ARG A 40 -10.81 -4.97 3.09
CA ARG A 40 -10.36 -5.10 1.69
C ARG A 40 -11.51 -5.48 0.76
N LYS A 41 -12.27 -6.53 1.09
CA LYS A 41 -13.38 -7.00 0.26
C LYS A 41 -14.44 -5.91 0.08
N LEU A 42 -14.74 -5.16 1.15
CA LEU A 42 -15.66 -4.03 1.10
C LEU A 42 -15.12 -2.86 0.28
N CYS A 43 -13.85 -2.48 0.46
CA CYS A 43 -13.19 -1.44 -0.34
C CYS A 43 -13.25 -1.79 -1.84
N VAL A 44 -12.86 -3.02 -2.19
CA VAL A 44 -12.91 -3.50 -3.59
C VAL A 44 -14.34 -3.52 -4.12
N LYS A 45 -15.32 -3.93 -3.30
CA LYS A 45 -16.75 -3.91 -3.68
C LYS A 45 -17.24 -2.50 -3.99
N TYR A 46 -16.81 -1.50 -3.22
CA TYR A 46 -17.28 -0.12 -3.38
C TYR A 46 -16.47 0.71 -4.38
N GLN A 47 -15.16 0.50 -4.47
CA GLN A 47 -14.25 1.35 -5.25
C GLN A 47 -13.67 0.68 -6.50
N GLY A 48 -13.83 -0.65 -6.63
CA GLY A 48 -13.32 -1.44 -7.74
C GLY A 48 -11.88 -1.92 -7.54
N VAL A 49 -11.27 -2.41 -8.62
CA VAL A 49 -9.93 -3.02 -8.65
C VAL A 49 -8.91 -2.24 -9.47
N THR A 50 -9.27 -1.03 -9.90
CA THR A 50 -8.39 -0.15 -10.66
C THR A 50 -7.61 0.74 -9.70
N CYS A 51 -6.29 0.77 -9.84
CA CYS A 51 -5.41 1.61 -9.01
C CYS A 51 -5.83 3.07 -9.08
N LYS A 52 -6.15 3.68 -7.93
CA LYS A 52 -6.54 5.10 -7.89
C LYS A 52 -5.35 6.02 -8.13
N VAL A 53 -4.11 5.57 -8.03
CA VAL A 53 -2.93 6.39 -8.36
C VAL A 53 -2.68 6.39 -9.87
N CYS A 54 -2.25 5.26 -10.42
CA CYS A 54 -1.73 5.17 -11.80
C CYS A 54 -2.72 4.61 -12.84
N LYS A 55 -3.95 4.27 -12.42
CA LYS A 55 -5.02 3.66 -13.24
C LYS A 55 -4.75 2.24 -13.74
N PHE A 56 -3.69 1.58 -13.27
CA PHE A 56 -3.41 0.19 -13.61
C PHE A 56 -4.52 -0.76 -13.13
N ASN A 57 -4.90 -1.72 -13.99
CA ASN A 57 -5.86 -2.77 -13.69
C ASN A 57 -5.27 -4.13 -14.07
N PHE A 58 -5.07 -4.99 -13.08
CA PHE A 58 -4.44 -6.29 -13.28
C PHE A 58 -5.24 -7.24 -14.20
N LYS A 59 -6.58 -7.19 -14.15
CA LYS A 59 -7.40 -8.02 -15.03
C LYS A 59 -7.26 -7.57 -16.49
N GLU A 60 -7.22 -6.26 -16.72
CA GLU A 60 -7.09 -5.70 -18.07
C GLU A 60 -5.70 -5.99 -18.66
N THR A 61 -4.64 -5.94 -17.85
CA THR A 61 -3.27 -6.20 -18.31
C THR A 61 -2.89 -7.68 -18.39
N TYR A 62 -3.27 -8.48 -17.39
CA TYR A 62 -2.83 -9.88 -17.26
C TYR A 62 -3.95 -10.90 -17.48
N GLY A 63 -5.16 -10.46 -17.80
CA GLY A 63 -6.30 -11.35 -18.02
C GLY A 63 -6.77 -12.05 -16.72
N LYS A 64 -7.08 -13.35 -16.82
CA LYS A 64 -7.73 -14.11 -15.73
C LYS A 64 -6.90 -14.13 -14.44
N ILE A 65 -5.57 -14.23 -14.54
CA ILE A 65 -4.68 -14.31 -13.36
C ILE A 65 -4.66 -13.01 -12.54
N GLY A 66 -5.00 -11.87 -13.16
CA GLY A 66 -5.07 -10.57 -12.48
C GLY A 66 -6.43 -10.24 -11.87
N ARG A 67 -7.42 -11.13 -11.98
CA ARG A 67 -8.79 -10.85 -11.55
C ARG A 67 -8.86 -10.64 -10.03
N GLY A 68 -9.30 -9.46 -9.61
CA GLY A 68 -9.45 -9.14 -8.18
C GLY A 68 -8.13 -8.83 -7.47
N PHE A 69 -7.00 -8.84 -8.19
CA PHE A 69 -5.69 -8.54 -7.63
C PHE A 69 -5.48 -7.04 -7.54
N ILE A 70 -5.43 -6.53 -6.31
CA ILE A 70 -5.17 -5.13 -5.97
C ILE A 70 -4.83 -5.06 -4.47
N HIS A 71 -3.97 -4.12 -4.09
CA HIS A 71 -3.70 -3.78 -2.70
C HIS A 71 -4.68 -2.70 -2.22
N VAL A 72 -4.86 -2.58 -0.91
CA VAL A 72 -5.69 -1.55 -0.30
C VAL A 72 -4.84 -0.77 0.69
N HIS A 73 -4.84 0.55 0.54
CA HIS A 73 -4.09 1.48 1.36
C HIS A 73 -5.03 2.29 2.25
N HIS A 74 -4.60 2.65 3.46
CA HIS A 74 -5.31 3.59 4.32
C HIS A 74 -4.94 5.03 3.94
N ILE A 75 -5.93 5.86 3.62
CA ILE A 75 -5.70 7.26 3.22
C ILE A 75 -5.11 8.08 4.37
N SER A 76 -5.52 7.77 5.60
CA SER A 76 -4.99 8.36 6.82
C SER A 76 -3.98 7.40 7.45
N ASP A 77 -2.83 7.92 7.88
CA ASP A 77 -1.87 7.13 8.64
C ASP A 77 -2.55 6.64 9.94
N LEU A 78 -2.69 5.32 10.06
CA LEU A 78 -3.33 4.68 11.21
C LEU A 78 -2.63 5.03 12.53
N ALA A 79 -1.34 5.36 12.50
CA ALA A 79 -0.61 5.82 13.69
C ALA A 79 -1.19 7.13 14.26
N LYS A 80 -1.90 7.92 13.45
CA LYS A 80 -2.57 9.17 13.85
C LYS A 80 -4.08 8.99 14.07
N ALA A 81 -4.64 7.81 13.80
CA ALA A 81 -6.06 7.57 14.00
C ALA A 81 -6.38 7.37 15.50
N PRO A 82 -7.53 7.87 15.99
CA PRO A 82 -7.96 7.61 17.36
C PRO A 82 -8.12 6.11 17.60
N ARG A 83 -7.77 5.62 18.81
CA ARG A 83 -7.76 4.18 19.17
C ARG A 83 -9.08 3.42 18.92
N ASN A 84 -10.20 4.13 18.77
CA ASN A 84 -11.53 3.55 18.54
C ASN A 84 -12.13 3.89 17.16
N HIS A 85 -11.33 4.40 16.22
CA HIS A 85 -11.84 4.74 14.88
C HIS A 85 -12.23 3.47 14.12
N GLN A 86 -13.51 3.37 13.73
CA GLN A 86 -13.96 2.31 12.82
C GLN A 86 -13.62 2.71 11.39
N VAL A 87 -12.84 1.86 10.71
CA VAL A 87 -12.45 2.06 9.31
C VAL A 87 -13.71 2.05 8.43
N ASP A 88 -13.99 3.15 7.74
CA ASP A 88 -14.98 3.24 6.66
C ASP A 88 -14.32 2.80 5.33
N PRO A 89 -14.68 1.64 4.75
CA PRO A 89 -14.06 1.15 3.53
C PRO A 89 -14.23 2.05 2.30
N LYS A 90 -15.15 3.03 2.34
CA LYS A 90 -15.35 4.00 1.25
C LYS A 90 -14.49 5.24 1.42
N LYS A 91 -14.24 5.69 2.65
CA LYS A 91 -13.57 6.96 2.94
C LYS A 91 -12.12 6.80 3.37
N ASP A 92 -11.83 5.74 4.11
CA ASP A 92 -10.53 5.55 4.74
C ASP A 92 -9.63 4.64 3.92
N LEU A 93 -10.20 3.90 2.97
CA LEU A 93 -9.49 2.92 2.15
C LEU A 93 -9.48 3.30 0.67
N VAL A 94 -8.40 2.94 0.00
CA VAL A 94 -8.24 3.19 -1.44
C VAL A 94 -7.52 2.03 -2.13
N PRO A 95 -8.04 1.53 -3.28
CA PRO A 95 -7.37 0.48 -4.03
C PRO A 95 -6.18 1.04 -4.81
N VAL A 96 -5.02 0.41 -4.65
CA VAL A 96 -3.75 0.78 -5.30
C VAL A 96 -3.01 -0.46 -5.78
N CYS A 97 -2.22 -0.35 -6.85
CA CYS A 97 -1.35 -1.46 -7.27
C CYS A 97 -0.17 -1.63 -6.29
N PRO A 98 0.48 -2.80 -6.22
CA PRO A 98 1.62 -3.04 -5.34
C PRO A 98 2.73 -2.00 -5.49
N ASN A 99 3.03 -1.59 -6.73
CA ASN A 99 4.07 -0.58 -6.99
C ASN A 99 3.70 0.78 -6.40
N CYS A 100 2.47 1.26 -6.62
CA CYS A 100 2.01 2.50 -6.00
C CYS A 100 1.88 2.37 -4.49
N HIS A 101 1.51 1.19 -3.98
CA HIS A 101 1.44 0.94 -2.55
C HIS A 101 2.81 1.12 -1.89
N ALA A 102 3.84 0.50 -2.46
CA ALA A 102 5.22 0.67 -2.02
C ALA A 102 5.66 2.15 -2.02
N MET A 103 5.33 2.89 -3.08
CA MET A 103 5.66 4.32 -3.16
C MET A 103 4.85 5.20 -2.20
N LEU A 104 3.65 4.80 -1.78
CA LEU A 104 2.92 5.53 -0.74
C LEU A 104 3.61 5.38 0.61
N HIS A 105 4.19 4.21 0.89
CA HIS A 105 4.91 3.92 2.12
C HIS A 105 6.42 4.16 2.04
N SER A 106 6.93 4.81 0.99
CA SER A 106 8.37 5.12 0.89
C SER A 106 8.81 6.19 1.89
N GLU A 107 7.87 6.93 2.48
CA GLU A 107 8.09 7.94 3.52
C GLU A 107 7.19 7.65 4.73
N LYS A 108 7.56 8.17 5.90
CA LYS A 108 6.73 8.15 7.12
C LYS A 108 6.53 9.57 7.63
N PRO A 109 5.29 10.07 7.75
CA PRO A 109 4.02 9.41 7.40
C PRO A 109 3.89 9.13 5.89
N ALA A 110 3.03 8.18 5.53
CA ALA A 110 2.82 7.79 4.14
C ALA A 110 2.42 8.98 3.24
N LEU A 111 2.89 8.98 1.99
CA LEU A 111 2.51 9.96 0.99
C LEU A 111 1.01 9.89 0.69
N SER A 112 0.40 11.03 0.37
CA SER A 112 -0.99 11.03 -0.09
C SER A 112 -1.11 10.51 -1.53
N VAL A 113 -2.23 9.83 -1.81
CA VAL A 113 -2.58 9.38 -3.18
C VAL A 113 -2.53 10.51 -4.19
N GLN A 114 -2.97 11.72 -3.80
CA GLN A 114 -2.95 12.89 -4.67
C GLN A 114 -1.52 13.33 -4.98
N LYS A 115 -0.63 13.36 -3.98
CA LYS A 115 0.77 13.73 -4.17
C LYS A 115 1.47 12.77 -5.12
N LEU A 116 1.33 11.46 -4.89
CA LEU A 116 1.94 10.44 -5.75
C LEU A 116 1.38 10.49 -7.18
N ARG A 117 0.07 10.71 -7.35
CA ARG A 117 -0.54 10.90 -8.66
C ARG A 117 0.06 12.11 -9.40
N SER A 118 0.27 13.22 -8.71
CA SER A 118 0.89 14.42 -9.30
C SER A 118 2.33 14.18 -9.75
N ILE A 119 3.12 13.41 -8.99
CA ILE A 119 4.49 13.03 -9.37
C ILE A 119 4.49 12.22 -10.67
N LEU A 120 3.61 11.21 -10.78
CA LEU A 120 3.49 10.38 -11.98
C LEU A 120 3.01 11.17 -13.19
N ASN A 121 2.02 12.04 -13.03
CA ASN A 121 1.50 12.84 -14.14
C ASN A 121 2.55 13.80 -14.70
N LYS A 122 3.36 14.43 -13.85
CA LYS A 122 4.48 15.27 -14.30
C LYS A 122 5.51 14.49 -15.12
N LYS A 123 5.76 13.22 -14.77
CA LYS A 123 6.71 12.36 -15.50
C LYS A 123 6.16 11.78 -16.81
N ARG A 124 4.84 11.70 -16.97
CA ARG A 124 4.18 11.21 -18.20
C ARG A 124 3.92 12.33 -19.23
N ALA A 125 3.92 13.59 -18.78
CA ALA A 125 3.77 14.76 -19.62
C ALA A 125 5.10 15.26 -20.21
N ASN A 126 6.22 14.73 -19.71
CA ASN A 126 7.58 14.93 -20.22
C ASN A 126 8.02 13.69 -20.98
#